data_AF-A0A534IDQ4-F1
#
_entry.id   AF-A0A534IDQ4-F1
#
_cell.length_a   1.000
_cell.length_b   1.000
_cell.length_c   1.000
_cell.angle_alpha   90.00
_cell.angle_beta   90.00
_cell.angle_gamma   90.00
#
_symmetry.space_group_name_H-M   'P 1'
#
loop_
_entity.id
_entity.type
_entity.pdbx_description
1 polymer ?
#
loop_
_entity_poly.entity_id
_entity_poly.type
_entity_poly.pdbx_seq_one_letter_code
_entity_poly.pdbx_strand_id
1 'polypeptide(L)'
;MHFRFVVDGAAYSRHKAAFKKMLADHRLAWRGNMTEFVWVGPKERVRAEYERDEARGITIKAMLIWEGKAKTPLLNELKTWVFAVGGKAEEQKATKVDKAAVKERVDREMEFWDRVHKPDVDALRADGRPEEWIEKDLKEWKKARDARRKELSAAQ
;
A
#
# COMPACT_ATOMS: atom_id res chain seq x y z
N MET A 1 2.25 6.30 12.21
CA MET A 1 3.59 5.89 12.68
C MET A 1 3.93 4.60 11.99
N HIS A 2 5.13 4.49 11.40
CA HIS A 2 5.56 3.28 10.70
C HIS A 2 6.79 2.71 11.43
N PHE A 3 6.79 1.40 11.64
CA PHE A 3 7.92 0.69 12.20
C PHE A 3 8.32 -0.41 11.23
N ARG A 4 9.60 -0.43 10.88
CA ARG A 4 10.17 -1.48 10.05
C ARG A 4 10.96 -2.42 10.94
N PHE A 5 10.66 -3.69 10.80
CA PHE A 5 11.36 -4.77 11.46
C PHE A 5 12.02 -5.65 10.41
N VAL A 6 13.29 -5.95 10.61
CA VAL A 6 14.07 -6.78 9.72
C VAL A 6 14.53 -8.00 10.50
N VAL A 7 14.16 -9.17 10.01
CA VAL A 7 14.52 -10.45 10.59
C VAL A 7 15.14 -11.34 9.52
N ASP A 8 16.10 -12.17 9.94
CA ASP A 8 16.67 -13.20 9.10
C ASP A 8 15.59 -14.19 8.66
N GLY A 9 15.63 -14.66 7.41
CA GLY A 9 14.59 -15.52 6.87
C GLY A 9 14.50 -16.89 7.52
N ALA A 10 15.62 -17.45 8.02
CA ALA A 10 15.63 -18.71 8.76
C ALA A 10 15.07 -18.51 10.18
N ALA A 11 15.45 -17.42 10.85
CA ALA A 11 14.90 -17.06 12.16
C ALA A 11 13.38 -16.79 12.06
N TYR A 12 12.94 -16.03 11.05
CA TYR A 12 11.53 -15.81 10.78
C TYR A 12 10.78 -17.12 10.57
N SER A 13 11.31 -18.02 9.73
CA SER A 13 10.65 -19.28 9.41
C SER A 13 10.47 -20.18 10.63
N ARG A 14 11.46 -20.24 11.53
CA ARG A 14 11.38 -20.98 12.80
C ARG A 14 10.34 -20.42 13.76
N HIS A 15 10.17 -19.10 13.79
CA HIS A 15 9.28 -18.41 14.72
C HIS A 15 7.98 -17.88 14.08
N LYS A 16 7.68 -18.27 12.83
CA LYS A 16 6.51 -17.82 12.06
C LYS A 16 5.18 -18.15 12.73
N ALA A 17 5.09 -19.29 13.40
CA ALA A 17 3.88 -19.70 14.11
C ALA A 17 3.56 -18.75 15.28
N ALA A 18 4.59 -18.38 16.06
CA ALA A 18 4.46 -17.41 17.14
C ALA A 18 4.05 -16.03 16.62
N PHE A 19 4.66 -15.58 15.51
CA PHE A 19 4.27 -14.34 14.85
C PHE A 19 2.80 -14.32 14.43
N LYS A 20 2.32 -15.39 13.76
CA LYS A 20 0.91 -15.49 13.35
C LYS A 20 -0.05 -15.51 14.54
N LYS A 21 0.32 -16.21 15.61
CA LYS A 21 -0.47 -16.26 16.84
C LYS A 21 -0.62 -14.87 17.47
N MET A 22 0.48 -14.14 17.61
CA MET A 22 0.47 -12.75 18.09
C MET A 22 -0.48 -11.87 17.26
N LEU A 23 -0.43 -11.93 15.92
CA LEU A 23 -1.34 -11.15 15.08
C LEU A 23 -2.82 -11.53 15.30
N ALA A 24 -3.12 -12.82 15.48
CA ALA A 24 -4.47 -13.30 15.76
C ALA A 24 -4.97 -12.84 17.14
N ASP A 25 -4.12 -12.88 18.16
CA ASP A 25 -4.45 -12.44 19.53
C ASP A 25 -4.81 -10.95 19.56
N HIS A 26 -4.17 -10.13 18.71
CA HIS A 26 -4.49 -8.71 18.52
C HIS A 26 -5.63 -8.44 17.52
N ARG A 27 -6.33 -9.48 17.04
CA ARG A 27 -7.47 -9.40 16.10
C ARG A 27 -7.10 -8.82 14.73
N LEU A 28 -5.88 -9.01 14.25
CA LEU A 28 -5.54 -8.64 12.88
C LEU A 28 -5.94 -9.76 11.94
N ALA A 29 -6.88 -9.46 11.04
CA ALA A 29 -7.33 -10.39 10.03
C ALA A 29 -6.36 -10.40 8.85
N TRP A 30 -6.04 -11.58 8.34
CA TRP A 30 -5.32 -11.71 7.07
C TRP A 30 -6.19 -11.11 5.94
N ARG A 31 -5.63 -10.14 5.21
CA ARG A 31 -6.22 -9.53 4.00
C ARG A 31 -5.29 -9.59 2.79
N GLY A 32 -4.11 -10.17 2.96
CA GLY A 32 -3.12 -10.33 1.90
C GLY A 32 -3.49 -11.36 0.82
N ASN A 33 -2.70 -11.36 -0.25
CA ASN A 33 -2.72 -12.36 -1.32
C ASN A 33 -1.35 -13.08 -1.37
N MET A 34 -1.11 -13.90 -2.41
CA MET A 34 0.15 -14.64 -2.54
C MET A 34 1.38 -13.74 -2.78
N THR A 35 1.17 -12.50 -3.22
CA THR A 35 2.23 -11.52 -3.51
C THR A 35 2.37 -10.45 -2.42
N GLU A 36 1.30 -10.17 -1.67
CA GLU A 36 1.24 -9.14 -0.64
C GLU A 36 0.73 -9.72 0.67
N PHE A 37 1.61 -9.85 1.65
CA PHE A 37 1.25 -10.43 2.95
C PHE A 37 0.81 -9.33 3.91
N VAL A 38 -0.49 -9.10 4.00
CA VAL A 38 -1.05 -8.00 4.80
C VAL A 38 -2.04 -8.52 5.83
N TRP A 39 -1.92 -8.01 7.05
CA TRP A 39 -2.85 -8.22 8.15
C TRP A 39 -3.41 -6.87 8.59
N VAL A 40 -4.73 -6.78 8.67
CA VAL A 40 -5.43 -5.52 8.95
C VAL A 40 -6.26 -5.70 10.21
N GLY A 41 -6.01 -4.84 11.19
CA GLY A 41 -6.81 -4.67 12.39
C GLY A 41 -7.56 -3.33 12.38
N PRO A 42 -8.37 -3.06 13.41
CA PRO A 42 -9.18 -1.84 13.48
C PRO A 42 -8.37 -0.56 13.68
N LYS A 43 -7.15 -0.65 14.23
CA LYS A 43 -6.31 0.52 14.59
C LYS A 43 -4.93 0.51 13.95
N GLU A 44 -4.54 -0.61 13.35
CA GLU A 44 -3.19 -0.90 12.90
C GLU A 44 -3.20 -1.95 11.80
N ARG A 45 -2.16 -1.94 10.96
CA ARG A 45 -1.92 -2.92 9.92
C ARG A 45 -0.47 -3.40 9.97
N VAL A 46 -0.24 -4.64 9.58
CA VAL A 46 1.09 -5.24 9.46
C VAL A 46 1.24 -5.78 8.05
N ARG A 47 2.26 -5.33 7.33
CA ARG A 47 2.67 -5.86 6.03
C ARG A 47 3.95 -6.68 6.21
N ALA A 48 4.06 -7.80 5.54
CA ALA A 48 5.29 -8.58 5.44
C ALA A 48 5.76 -8.63 4.00
N GLU A 49 7.05 -8.41 3.81
CA GLU A 49 7.77 -8.55 2.56
C GLU A 49 8.89 -9.55 2.77
N TYR A 50 9.03 -10.48 1.84
CA TYR A 50 10.02 -11.55 1.94
C TYR A 50 11.01 -11.44 0.79
N GLU A 51 12.28 -11.36 1.12
CA GLU A 51 13.36 -11.48 0.16
C GLU A 51 13.70 -12.98 0.06
N ARG A 52 13.53 -13.55 -1.13
CA ARG A 52 13.79 -14.96 -1.41
C ARG A 52 14.93 -15.09 -2.40
N ASP A 53 15.79 -16.07 -2.14
CA ASP A 53 16.74 -16.58 -3.11
C ASP A 53 16.00 -17.59 -3.99
N GLU A 54 15.71 -17.24 -5.25
CA GLU A 54 15.02 -18.15 -6.17
C GLU A 54 15.90 -19.34 -6.57
N ALA A 55 17.23 -19.17 -6.60
CA ALA A 55 18.15 -20.24 -6.97
C ALA A 55 18.25 -21.31 -5.87
N ARG A 56 18.08 -20.92 -4.61
CA ARG A 56 18.16 -21.82 -3.44
C ARG A 56 16.80 -22.17 -2.83
N GLY A 57 15.72 -21.52 -3.26
CA GLY A 57 14.37 -21.72 -2.74
C GLY A 57 14.21 -21.33 -1.27
N ILE A 58 15.09 -20.46 -0.74
CA ILE A 58 15.10 -20.07 0.67
C ILE A 58 14.68 -18.61 0.85
N THR A 59 14.07 -18.30 1.99
CA THR A 59 13.86 -16.91 2.39
C THR A 59 15.15 -16.41 3.03
N ILE A 60 15.77 -15.38 2.43
CA ILE A 60 16.98 -14.73 2.94
C ILE A 60 16.59 -13.81 4.09
N LYS A 61 15.51 -13.04 3.91
CA LYS A 61 15.14 -11.96 4.81
C LYS A 61 13.64 -11.79 4.86
N ALA A 62 13.12 -11.50 6.04
CA ALA A 62 11.73 -11.11 6.24
C ALA A 62 11.70 -9.69 6.78
N MET A 63 10.94 -8.83 6.10
CA MET A 63 10.76 -7.42 6.44
C MET A 63 9.30 -7.25 6.86
N LEU A 64 9.08 -6.84 8.10
CA LEU A 64 7.75 -6.60 8.64
C LEU A 64 7.56 -5.11 8.84
N ILE A 65 6.52 -4.56 8.24
CA ILE A 65 6.18 -3.15 8.31
C ILE A 65 4.90 -3.05 9.13
N TRP A 66 5.01 -2.51 10.33
CA TRP A 66 3.86 -2.16 11.15
C TRP A 66 3.47 -0.72 10.91
N GLU A 67 2.17 -0.46 10.77
CA GLU A 67 1.63 0.87 10.55
C GLU A 67 0.41 1.07 11.44
N GLY A 68 0.45 2.11 12.26
CA GLY A 68 -0.66 2.45 13.15
C GLY A 68 -0.71 3.93 13.47
N LYS A 69 -1.89 4.39 13.89
CA LYS A 69 -2.13 5.80 14.24
C LYS A 69 -1.49 6.18 15.59
N ALA A 70 -1.35 5.23 16.50
CA ALA A 70 -0.76 5.42 17.83
C ALA A 70 0.07 4.18 18.23
N LYS A 71 0.95 4.30 19.23
CA LYS A 71 1.68 3.16 19.78
C LYS A 71 0.68 2.17 20.40
N THR A 72 0.59 0.97 19.83
CA THR A 72 -0.33 -0.09 20.29
C THR A 72 0.41 -1.15 21.11
N PRO A 73 -0.32 -1.97 21.90
CA PRO A 73 0.26 -3.13 22.56
C PRO A 73 0.95 -4.09 21.57
N LEU A 74 0.35 -4.33 20.39
CA LEU A 74 0.94 -5.14 19.34
C LEU A 74 2.31 -4.62 18.89
N LEU A 75 2.48 -3.29 18.76
CA LEU A 75 3.76 -2.72 18.38
C LEU A 75 4.88 -3.06 19.39
N ASN A 76 4.57 -3.02 20.68
CA ASN A 76 5.53 -3.37 21.72
C ASN A 76 5.84 -4.88 21.69
N GLU A 77 4.82 -5.71 21.50
CA GLU A 77 5.00 -7.16 21.40
C GLU A 77 5.81 -7.55 20.16
N LEU A 78 5.57 -6.89 19.02
CA LEU A 78 6.37 -7.02 17.80
C LEU A 78 7.84 -6.66 18.04
N LYS A 79 8.12 -5.56 18.75
CA LYS A 79 9.49 -5.18 19.11
C LYS A 79 10.17 -6.25 19.94
N THR A 80 9.50 -6.74 20.98
CA THR A 80 10.01 -7.79 21.86
C THR A 80 10.26 -9.08 21.08
N TRP A 81 9.31 -9.49 20.24
CA TRP A 81 9.43 -10.68 19.41
C TRP A 81 10.59 -10.56 18.42
N VAL A 82 10.72 -9.44 17.71
CA VAL A 82 11.81 -9.17 16.76
C VAL A 82 13.16 -9.21 17.48
N PHE A 83 13.27 -8.59 18.65
CA PHE A 83 14.48 -8.63 19.46
C PHE A 83 14.82 -10.06 19.90
N ALA A 84 13.83 -10.83 20.34
CA ALA A 84 14.03 -12.22 20.78
C ALA A 84 14.51 -13.15 19.65
N VAL A 85 14.10 -12.89 18.39
CA VAL A 85 14.57 -13.66 17.23
C VAL A 85 15.85 -13.10 16.60
N GLY A 86 16.49 -12.10 17.22
CA GLY A 86 17.74 -11.49 16.76
C GLY A 86 17.58 -10.52 15.58
N GLY A 87 16.38 -10.01 15.35
CA GLY A 87 16.10 -9.01 14.32
C GLY A 87 16.38 -7.57 14.76
N LYS A 88 16.31 -6.65 13.80
CA LYS A 88 16.47 -5.21 14.01
C LYS A 88 15.11 -4.51 13.89
N ALA A 89 14.83 -3.61 14.82
CA ALA A 89 13.64 -2.76 14.80
C ALA A 89 14.05 -1.31 14.57
N GLU A 90 13.55 -0.70 13.50
CA GLU A 90 13.80 0.70 13.17
C GLU A 90 12.47 1.45 13.10
N GLU A 91 12.36 2.52 13.88
CA GLU A 91 11.25 3.46 13.72
C GLU A 91 11.49 4.21 12.41
N GLN A 92 10.72 3.88 11.39
CA GLN A 92 10.62 4.76 10.23
C GLN A 92 9.74 5.93 10.63
N LYS A 93 10.38 7.03 11.09
CA LYS A 93 9.76 8.34 10.94
C LYS A 93 9.32 8.41 9.48
N ALA A 94 8.02 8.65 9.25
CA ALA A 94 7.43 8.64 7.93
C ALA A 94 7.99 9.79 7.07
N THR A 95 9.26 9.70 6.66
CA THR A 95 9.86 10.54 5.65
C THR A 95 9.56 9.89 4.31
N LYS A 96 8.43 10.27 3.74
CA LYS A 96 8.17 10.32 2.28
C LYS A 96 8.30 9.04 1.45
N VAL A 97 8.47 7.86 2.03
CA VAL A 97 8.21 6.57 1.35
C VAL A 97 6.85 6.13 1.88
N ASP A 98 5.72 6.52 1.29
CA ASP A 98 5.22 5.96 0.04
C ASP A 98 4.39 6.98 -0.76
N LYS A 99 4.34 8.26 -0.37
CA LYS A 99 3.52 9.26 -1.09
C LYS A 99 3.95 9.44 -2.53
N ALA A 100 5.24 9.29 -2.84
CA ALA A 100 5.75 9.39 -4.21
C ALA A 100 5.38 8.17 -5.06
N ALA A 101 5.49 6.96 -4.51
CA ALA A 101 5.13 5.72 -5.20
C ALA A 101 3.60 5.57 -5.36
N VAL A 102 2.85 5.93 -4.31
CA VAL A 102 1.39 6.10 -4.36
C VAL A 102 0.98 7.14 -5.38
N LYS A 103 1.63 8.30 -5.37
CA LYS A 103 1.36 9.36 -6.35
C LYS A 103 1.68 8.88 -7.76
N GLU A 104 2.81 8.21 -7.98
CA GLU A 104 3.18 7.67 -9.29
C GLU A 104 2.18 6.63 -9.79
N ARG A 105 1.70 5.74 -8.91
CA ARG A 105 0.64 4.77 -9.24
C ARG A 105 -0.69 5.45 -9.57
N VAL A 106 -1.09 6.44 -8.77
CA VAL A 106 -2.31 7.23 -9.02
C VAL A 106 -2.16 8.04 -10.31
N ASP A 107 -1.02 8.68 -10.55
CA ASP A 107 -0.75 9.42 -11.78
C ASP A 107 -0.82 8.49 -13.00
N ARG A 108 -0.20 7.30 -12.95
CA ARG A 108 -0.25 6.33 -14.05
C ARG A 108 -1.67 5.81 -14.36
N GLU A 109 -2.47 5.60 -13.32
CA GLU A 109 -3.87 5.18 -13.46
C GLU A 109 -4.77 6.32 -13.96
N MET A 110 -4.48 7.57 -13.55
CA MET A 110 -5.12 8.77 -14.07
C MET A 110 -4.73 9.03 -15.54
N GLU A 111 -3.49 8.79 -15.94
CA GLU A 111 -3.05 8.91 -17.34
C GLU A 111 -3.77 7.92 -18.25
N PHE A 112 -3.95 6.68 -17.78
CA PHE A 112 -4.73 5.69 -18.52
C PHE A 112 -6.21 6.10 -18.62
N TRP A 113 -6.79 6.56 -17.51
CA TRP A 113 -8.18 7.01 -17.49
C TRP A 113 -8.39 8.25 -18.38
N ASP A 114 -7.48 9.22 -18.34
CA ASP A 114 -7.49 10.40 -19.19
C ASP A 114 -7.39 10.01 -20.67
N ARG A 115 -6.58 9.01 -21.04
CA ARG A 115 -6.49 8.53 -22.43
C ARG A 115 -7.81 7.96 -22.95
N VAL A 116 -8.60 7.31 -22.10
CA VAL A 116 -9.86 6.66 -22.50
C VAL A 116 -11.05 7.62 -22.45
N HIS A 117 -11.08 8.53 -21.47
CA HIS A 117 -12.26 9.33 -21.16
C HIS A 117 -12.13 10.82 -21.50
N LYS A 118 -10.94 11.31 -21.88
CA LYS A 118 -10.78 12.71 -22.27
C LYS A 118 -11.53 13.00 -23.57
N PRO A 119 -12.44 13.99 -23.59
CA PRO A 119 -13.11 14.41 -24.82
C PRO A 119 -12.09 14.96 -25.82
N ASP A 120 -12.14 14.48 -27.06
CA ASP A 120 -11.31 14.98 -28.16
C ASP A 120 -11.95 16.25 -28.74
N VAL A 121 -11.43 17.40 -28.32
CA VAL A 121 -11.99 18.73 -28.66
C VAL A 121 -11.91 19.00 -30.16
N ASP A 122 -10.84 18.56 -30.82
CA ASP A 122 -10.64 18.78 -32.25
C ASP A 122 -11.58 17.89 -33.08
N ALA A 123 -11.79 16.63 -32.68
CA ALA A 123 -12.80 15.76 -33.29
C ALA A 123 -14.23 16.28 -33.05
N LEU A 124 -14.54 16.77 -31.84
CA LEU A 124 -15.87 17.32 -31.51
C LEU A 124 -16.16 18.64 -32.24
N ARG A 125 -15.13 19.47 -32.46
CA ARG A 125 -15.25 20.70 -33.28
C ARG A 125 -15.40 20.37 -34.76
N ALA A 126 -14.70 19.34 -35.26
CA ALA A 126 -14.84 18.84 -36.62
C ALA A 126 -16.22 18.20 -36.89
N ASP A 127 -16.85 17.61 -35.86
CA ASP A 127 -18.22 17.08 -35.86
C ASP A 127 -19.29 18.20 -35.86
N GLY A 128 -18.89 19.48 -35.77
CA GLY A 128 -19.79 20.63 -35.83
C GLY A 128 -20.55 20.89 -34.53
N ARG A 129 -20.08 20.36 -33.40
CA ARG A 129 -20.72 20.62 -32.11
C ARG A 129 -20.53 22.08 -31.67
N PRO A 130 -21.56 22.71 -31.08
CA PRO A 130 -21.43 24.05 -30.50
C PRO A 130 -20.34 24.09 -29.43
N GLU A 131 -19.57 25.17 -29.36
CA GLU A 131 -18.49 25.33 -28.38
C GLU A 131 -19.01 25.21 -26.94
N GLU A 132 -20.22 25.67 -26.66
CA GLU A 132 -20.86 25.55 -25.35
C GLU A 132 -21.06 24.10 -24.89
N TRP A 133 -21.28 23.17 -25.83
CA TRP A 133 -21.42 21.74 -25.54
C TRP A 133 -20.07 21.10 -25.28
N ILE A 134 -19.06 21.46 -26.07
CA ILE A 134 -17.67 21.03 -25.88
C ILE A 134 -17.15 21.51 -24.51
N GLU A 135 -17.44 22.75 -24.13
CA GLU A 135 -17.09 23.29 -22.82
C GLU A 135 -17.80 22.57 -21.67
N LYS A 136 -19.06 22.17 -21.86
CA LYS A 136 -19.83 21.41 -20.87
C LYS A 136 -19.26 20.01 -20.69
N ASP A 137 -18.96 19.30 -21.78
CA ASP A 137 -18.29 18.00 -21.77
C ASP A 137 -16.91 18.07 -21.08
N LEU A 138 -16.12 19.11 -21.35
CA LEU A 138 -14.84 19.34 -20.68
C LEU A 138 -15.00 19.61 -19.17
N LYS A 139 -16.04 20.34 -18.76
CA LYS A 139 -16.35 20.59 -17.34
C LYS A 139 -16.78 19.31 -16.63
N GLU A 140 -17.61 18.49 -17.27
CA GLU A 140 -18.06 17.20 -16.72
C GLU A 140 -16.90 16.21 -16.63
N TRP A 141 -16.04 16.13 -17.65
CA TRP A 141 -14.81 15.33 -17.61
C TRP A 141 -13.88 15.78 -16.48
N LYS A 142 -13.65 17.09 -16.31
CA LYS A 142 -12.84 17.61 -15.19
C LYS A 142 -13.41 17.21 -13.83
N LYS A 143 -14.72 17.33 -13.63
CA LYS A 143 -15.38 16.90 -12.39
C LYS A 143 -15.23 15.40 -12.15
N ALA A 144 -15.46 14.58 -13.17
CA ALA A 144 -15.29 13.13 -13.10
C ALA A 144 -13.83 12.75 -12.80
N ARG A 145 -12.87 13.47 -13.38
CA ARG A 145 -11.44 13.31 -13.14
C ARG A 145 -11.06 13.60 -11.69
N ASP A 146 -11.55 14.71 -11.13
CA ASP A 146 -11.31 15.07 -9.73
C ASP A 146 -11.99 14.11 -8.75
N ALA A 147 -13.21 13.66 -9.06
CA ALA A 147 -13.91 12.63 -8.28
C ALA A 147 -13.11 11.32 -8.28
N ARG A 148 -12.69 10.85 -9.45
CA ARG A 148 -11.90 9.62 -9.61
C ARG A 148 -10.55 9.69 -8.90
N ARG A 149 -9.87 10.84 -8.99
CA ARG A 149 -8.61 11.08 -8.28
C ARG A 149 -8.81 11.05 -6.76
N LYS A 150 -9.90 11.63 -6.25
CA LYS A 150 -10.24 11.56 -4.82
C LYS A 150 -10.56 10.12 -4.38
N GLU A 151 -11.30 9.36 -5.18
CA GLU A 151 -11.57 7.95 -4.91
C GLU A 151 -10.29 7.11 -4.88
N LEU A 152 -9.42 7.23 -5.89
CA LEU A 152 -8.15 6.51 -5.95
C LEU A 152 -7.19 6.88 -4.82
N SER A 153 -7.23 8.14 -4.36
CA SER A 153 -6.45 8.61 -3.21
C SER A 153 -7.05 8.20 -1.86
N ALA A 154 -8.36 7.93 -1.79
CA ALA A 154 -9.07 7.55 -0.57
C ALA A 154 -9.20 6.03 -0.40
N ALA A 155 -9.09 5.26 -1.50
CA ALA A 155 -9.12 3.79 -1.49
C ALA A 155 -7.79 3.14 -1.04
N GLN A 156 -6.84 3.94 -0.52
CA GLN A 156 -5.52 3.49 -0.06
C GLN A 156 -5.30 3.65 1.46
#